data_AF-A0AAV6ZCJ6-F1
#
_entry.id   AF-A0AAV6ZCJ6-F1
#
_cell.length_a   1.000
_cell.length_b   1.000
_cell.length_c   1.000
_cell.angle_alpha   90.00
_cell.angle_beta   90.00
_cell.angle_gamma   90.00
#
_symmetry.space_group_name_H-M   'P 1'
#
loop_
_entity.id
_entity.type
_entity.pdbx_description
1 polymer ?
#
loop_
_entity_poly.entity_id
_entity_poly.type
_entity_poly.pdbx_seq_one_letter_code
_entity_poly.pdbx_strand_id
1 'polypeptide(L)'
;MRVRGPRNVQIPLLHLKSIYDTSCQQEKEKLYVELKHILARQPGPEAAEQLQIYQQTLREKTKQLKALSSELNMYESQSHEYKYEVERLASELQNLKKKYLTQKRREQQAREKERSLADTDAAFMQQQQRSEAPRFTGGGFPLSHAPKITA
;
A
#
# COMPACT_ATOMS: atom_id res chain seq x y z
N MET A 1 -64.81 94.16 -42.34
CA MET A 1 -64.17 93.00 -41.69
C MET A 1 -62.78 92.80 -42.31
N ARG A 2 -61.68 92.90 -41.56
CA ARG A 2 -60.34 92.47 -42.02
C ARG A 2 -59.87 91.35 -41.11
N VAL A 3 -59.77 90.16 -41.69
CA VAL A 3 -59.32 88.91 -41.04
C VAL A 3 -57.82 89.06 -40.78
N ARG A 4 -57.39 89.01 -39.51
CA ARG A 4 -55.97 88.98 -39.16
C ARG A 4 -55.43 87.60 -39.51
N GLY A 5 -54.56 87.52 -40.51
CA GLY A 5 -53.82 86.30 -40.86
C GLY A 5 -52.92 85.83 -39.70
N PRO A 6 -52.51 84.55 -39.72
CA PRO A 6 -51.80 83.94 -38.61
C PRO A 6 -50.44 84.62 -38.40
N ARG A 7 -50.14 84.98 -37.15
CA ARG A 7 -48.83 85.45 -36.75
C ARG A 7 -47.83 84.34 -37.05
N ASN A 8 -46.96 84.59 -38.03
CA ASN A 8 -45.86 83.72 -38.38
C ASN A 8 -44.94 83.63 -37.16
N VAL A 9 -44.94 82.49 -36.47
CA VAL A 9 -44.12 82.25 -35.28
C VAL A 9 -42.73 81.91 -35.78
N GLN A 10 -41.98 82.94 -36.17
CA GLN A 10 -40.58 82.81 -36.57
C GLN A 10 -39.77 82.51 -35.30
N ILE A 11 -39.66 81.23 -34.93
CA ILE A 11 -38.75 80.83 -33.86
C ILE A 11 -37.33 81.19 -34.32
N PRO A 12 -36.58 82.01 -33.57
CA PRO A 12 -35.23 82.40 -33.97
C PRO A 12 -34.35 81.16 -34.09
N LEU A 13 -33.61 81.04 -35.20
CA LEU A 13 -32.67 79.95 -35.46
C LEU A 13 -31.70 79.71 -34.29
N LEU A 14 -31.37 80.75 -33.52
CA LEU A 14 -30.54 80.68 -32.31
C LEU A 14 -31.17 79.85 -31.19
N HIS A 15 -32.49 79.89 -31.03
CA HIS A 15 -33.20 79.12 -30.00
C HIS A 15 -33.24 77.63 -30.36
N LEU A 16 -33.48 77.30 -31.63
CA LEU A 16 -33.40 75.92 -32.13
C LEU A 16 -31.99 75.34 -31.99
N LYS A 17 -30.95 76.15 -32.25
CA LYS A 17 -29.56 75.74 -32.08
C LYS A 17 -29.23 75.47 -30.60
N SER A 18 -29.64 76.35 -29.70
CA SER A 18 -29.50 76.15 -28.26
C SER A 18 -30.23 74.90 -27.75
N ILE A 19 -31.44 74.62 -28.25
CA ILE A 19 -32.19 73.40 -27.91
C ILE A 19 -31.44 72.16 -28.40
N TYR A 20 -30.93 72.19 -29.63
CA TYR A 20 -30.18 71.08 -30.22
C TYR A 20 -28.87 70.81 -29.45
N ASP A 21 -28.13 71.86 -29.10
CA ASP A 21 -26.89 71.76 -28.33
C ASP A 21 -27.15 71.15 -26.93
N THR A 22 -28.25 71.56 -26.28
CA THR A 22 -28.65 71.03 -24.97
C THR A 22 -29.07 69.56 -25.08
N SER A 23 -29.81 69.19 -26.14
CA SER A 23 -30.21 67.79 -26.39
C SER A 23 -29.00 66.89 -26.63
N CYS A 24 -28.01 67.36 -27.42
CA CYS A 24 -26.77 66.64 -27.68
C CYS A 24 -25.94 66.44 -26.40
N GLN A 25 -25.89 67.45 -25.53
CA GLN A 25 -25.24 67.35 -24.22
C GLN A 25 -25.90 66.30 -23.33
N GLN A 26 -27.24 66.26 -23.27
CA GLN A 26 -27.98 65.27 -22.48
C GLN A 26 -27.79 63.84 -23.00
N GLU A 27 -27.79 63.64 -24.32
CA GLU A 27 -27.51 62.32 -24.91
C GLU A 27 -26.09 61.85 -24.58
N LYS A 28 -25.11 62.74 -24.66
CA LYS A 28 -23.71 62.45 -24.30
C LYS A 28 -23.57 62.08 -22.82
N GLU A 29 -24.24 62.82 -21.92
CA GLU A 29 -24.24 62.50 -20.49
C GLU A 29 -24.91 61.16 -20.19
N LYS A 30 -26.03 60.84 -20.85
CA LYS A 30 -26.67 59.51 -20.73
C LYS A 30 -25.76 58.38 -21.19
N LEU A 31 -25.16 58.51 -22.36
CA LEU A 31 -24.19 57.55 -22.89
C LEU A 31 -22.99 57.38 -21.95
N TYR A 32 -22.50 58.46 -21.35
CA TYR A 32 -21.41 58.43 -20.38
C TYR A 32 -21.80 57.70 -19.07
N VAL A 33 -23.00 57.95 -18.56
CA VAL A 33 -23.52 57.29 -17.36
C VAL A 33 -23.78 55.81 -17.61
N GLU A 34 -24.36 55.44 -18.75
CA GLU A 34 -24.58 54.05 -19.16
C GLU A 34 -23.25 53.30 -19.30
N LEU A 35 -22.26 53.90 -19.96
CA LEU A 35 -20.93 53.33 -20.10
C LEU A 35 -20.25 53.12 -18.74
N LYS A 36 -20.37 54.09 -17.83
CA LYS A 36 -19.88 53.97 -16.45
C LYS A 36 -20.59 52.85 -15.67
N HIS A 37 -21.89 52.69 -15.88
CA HIS A 37 -22.69 51.61 -15.27
C HIS A 37 -22.29 50.23 -15.80
N ILE A 38 -21.98 50.12 -17.09
CA ILE A 38 -21.51 48.88 -17.73
C ILE A 38 -20.09 48.53 -17.26
N LEU A 39 -19.20 49.52 -17.14
CA LEU A 39 -17.85 49.33 -16.59
C LEU A 39 -17.86 48.88 -15.13
N ALA A 40 -18.77 49.43 -14.32
CA ALA A 40 -18.95 49.03 -12.92
C ALA A 40 -19.49 47.59 -12.76
N ARG A 41 -20.01 46.98 -13.82
CA ARG A 41 -20.48 45.58 -13.86
C ARG A 41 -19.40 44.60 -14.32
N GLN A 42 -18.24 45.07 -14.77
CA GLN A 42 -17.14 44.16 -15.04
C GLN A 42 -16.63 43.58 -13.71
N PRO A 43 -16.32 42.27 -13.63
CA PRO A 43 -15.67 41.72 -12.45
C PRO A 43 -14.42 42.56 -12.21
N GLY A 44 -14.41 43.29 -11.10
CA GLY A 44 -13.35 44.25 -10.82
C GLY A 44 -11.97 43.58 -10.84
N PRO A 45 -10.89 44.35 -10.98
CA PRO A 45 -9.53 43.83 -10.88
C PRO A 45 -9.31 42.93 -9.65
N GLU A 46 -9.99 43.24 -8.53
CA GLU A 46 -10.00 42.43 -7.31
C GLU A 46 -10.55 40.99 -7.52
N ALA A 47 -11.59 40.81 -8.34
CA ALA A 47 -12.14 39.48 -8.61
C ALA A 47 -11.21 38.64 -9.50
N ALA A 48 -10.49 39.27 -10.42
CA ALA A 48 -9.48 38.61 -11.24
C ALA A 48 -8.26 38.17 -10.42
N GLU A 49 -7.80 39.02 -9.49
CA GLU A 49 -6.73 38.69 -8.54
C GLU A 49 -7.14 37.52 -7.63
N GLN A 50 -8.36 37.53 -7.07
CA GLN A 50 -8.86 36.42 -6.26
C GLN A 50 -8.93 35.11 -7.05
N LEU A 51 -9.41 35.15 -8.30
CA LEU A 51 -9.42 33.98 -9.18
C LEU A 51 -8.01 33.44 -9.43
N GLN A 52 -7.02 34.31 -9.65
CA GLN A 52 -5.63 33.90 -9.84
C GLN A 52 -5.08 33.23 -8.58
N ILE A 53 -5.32 33.80 -7.39
CA ILE A 53 -4.90 33.24 -6.10
C ILE A 53 -5.53 31.87 -5.88
N TYR A 54 -6.83 31.71 -6.15
CA TYR A 54 -7.50 30.42 -6.02
C TYR A 54 -6.97 29.38 -7.01
N GLN A 55 -6.72 29.76 -8.26
CA GLN A 55 -6.11 28.87 -9.25
C GLN A 55 -4.71 28.42 -8.83
N GLN A 56 -3.88 29.34 -8.31
CA GLN A 56 -2.56 29.04 -7.78
C GLN A 56 -2.67 28.04 -6.62
N THR A 57 -3.54 28.33 -5.65
CA THR A 57 -3.80 27.48 -4.49
C THR A 57 -4.27 26.09 -4.91
N LEU A 58 -5.18 26.00 -5.88
CA LEU A 58 -5.65 24.72 -6.43
C LEU A 58 -4.52 23.91 -7.06
N ARG A 59 -3.63 24.56 -7.82
CA ARG A 59 -2.46 23.89 -8.42
C ARG A 59 -1.52 23.35 -7.34
N GLU A 60 -1.26 24.13 -6.30
CA GLU A 60 -0.42 23.72 -5.17
C GLU A 60 -1.04 22.55 -4.40
N LYS A 61 -2.34 22.64 -4.07
CA LYS A 61 -3.09 21.54 -3.44
C LYS A 61 -3.09 20.28 -4.30
N THR A 62 -3.24 20.42 -5.61
CA THR A 62 -3.14 19.30 -6.55
C THR A 62 -1.74 18.67 -6.53
N LYS A 63 -0.69 19.48 -6.45
CA LYS A 63 0.69 18.99 -6.33
C LYS A 63 0.90 18.23 -5.00
N GLN A 64 0.40 18.78 -3.90
CA GLN A 64 0.44 18.12 -2.59
C GLN A 64 -0.30 16.78 -2.61
N LEU A 65 -1.49 16.72 -3.22
CA LEU A 65 -2.26 15.48 -3.36
C LEU A 65 -1.51 14.43 -4.18
N LYS A 66 -0.84 14.84 -5.26
CA LYS A 66 0.00 13.92 -6.06
C LYS A 66 1.18 13.37 -5.27
N ALA A 67 1.86 14.23 -4.49
CA ALA A 67 2.96 13.80 -3.63
C ALA A 67 2.47 12.81 -2.56
N LEU A 68 1.39 13.15 -1.86
CA LEU A 68 0.79 12.27 -0.85
C LEU A 68 0.33 10.93 -1.46
N SER A 69 -0.25 10.95 -2.66
CA SER A 69 -0.63 9.73 -3.36
C SER A 69 0.59 8.86 -3.72
N SER A 70 1.71 9.48 -4.11
CA SER A 70 2.95 8.73 -4.35
C SER A 70 3.55 8.13 -3.08
N GLU A 71 3.48 8.86 -1.96
CA GLU A 71 3.90 8.35 -0.65
C GLU A 71 3.02 7.18 -0.21
N LEU A 72 1.70 7.30 -0.38
CA LEU A 72 0.76 6.24 -0.05
C LEU A 72 1.03 4.97 -0.86
N ASN A 73 1.26 5.11 -2.17
CA ASN A 73 1.61 3.98 -3.04
C ASN A 73 2.94 3.33 -2.62
N MET A 74 3.93 4.14 -2.20
CA MET A 74 5.20 3.63 -1.68
C MET A 74 4.97 2.80 -0.41
N TYR A 75 4.17 3.29 0.54
CA TYR A 75 3.85 2.56 1.77
C TYR A 75 3.03 1.30 1.51
N GLU A 76 2.12 1.33 0.54
CA GLU A 76 1.36 0.16 0.11
C GLU A 76 2.30 -0.93 -0.44
N SER A 77 3.26 -0.56 -1.30
CA SER A 77 4.29 -1.49 -1.80
C SER A 77 5.14 -2.07 -0.67
N GLN A 78 5.62 -1.22 0.25
CA GLN A 78 6.41 -1.68 1.41
C GLN A 78 5.62 -2.64 2.30
N SER A 79 4.34 -2.36 2.54
CA SER A 79 3.46 -3.25 3.31
C SER A 79 3.32 -4.62 2.64
N HIS A 80 3.16 -4.65 1.31
CA HIS A 80 3.13 -5.90 0.55
C HIS A 80 4.45 -6.67 0.62
N GLU A 81 5.58 -5.97 0.48
CA GLU A 81 6.92 -6.57 0.62
C GLU A 81 7.14 -7.17 2.01
N TYR A 82 6.79 -6.44 3.07
CA TYR A 82 6.90 -6.97 4.44
C TYR A 82 6.00 -8.16 4.68
N LYS A 83 4.77 -8.13 4.18
CA LYS A 83 3.86 -9.28 4.29
C LYS A 83 4.46 -10.51 3.60
N TYR A 84 4.98 -10.33 2.39
CA TYR A 84 5.64 -11.41 1.66
C TYR A 84 6.87 -11.94 2.40
N GLU A 85 7.72 -11.05 2.94
CA GLU A 85 8.93 -11.44 3.67
C GLU A 85 8.59 -12.22 4.94
N VAL A 86 7.54 -11.82 5.67
CA VAL A 86 7.03 -12.56 6.84
C VAL A 86 6.57 -13.96 6.44
N GLU A 87 5.80 -14.09 5.36
CA GLU A 87 5.32 -15.39 4.88
C GLU A 87 6.47 -16.29 4.39
N ARG A 88 7.46 -15.70 3.71
CA ARG A 88 8.68 -16.37 3.24
C ARG A 88 9.49 -16.90 4.42
N LEU A 89 9.79 -16.05 5.41
CA LEU A 89 10.55 -16.42 6.61
C LEU A 89 9.80 -17.46 7.46
N ALA A 90 8.48 -17.33 7.58
CA ALA A 90 7.66 -18.33 8.28
C ALA A 90 7.76 -19.70 7.58
N SER A 91 7.70 -19.72 6.25
CA SER A 91 7.85 -20.95 5.45
C SER A 91 9.26 -21.55 5.59
N GLU A 92 10.30 -20.73 5.54
CA GLU A 92 11.69 -21.16 5.77
C GLU A 92 11.87 -21.77 7.16
N LEU A 93 11.36 -21.11 8.19
CA LEU A 93 11.41 -21.60 9.57
C LEU A 93 10.70 -22.95 9.72
N GLN A 94 9.51 -23.10 9.11
CA GLN A 94 8.79 -24.37 9.10
C GLN A 94 9.58 -25.47 8.37
N ASN A 95 10.20 -25.15 7.25
CA ASN A 95 11.02 -26.10 6.49
C ASN A 95 12.26 -26.53 7.27
N LEU A 96 12.95 -25.59 7.94
CA LEU A 96 14.08 -25.89 8.81
C LEU A 96 13.66 -26.76 10.00
N LYS A 97 12.54 -26.46 10.65
CA LYS A 97 11.98 -27.29 11.73
C LYS A 97 11.68 -28.72 11.26
N LYS A 98 11.06 -28.87 10.09
CA LYS A 98 10.80 -30.20 9.49
C LYS A 98 12.09 -30.96 9.21
N LYS A 99 13.09 -30.30 8.61
CA LYS A 99 14.41 -30.89 8.34
C LYS A 99 15.09 -31.34 9.64
N TYR A 100 15.14 -30.47 10.65
CA TYR A 100 15.73 -30.77 11.96
C TYR A 100 15.08 -31.98 12.64
N LEU A 101 13.74 -32.02 12.70
CA LEU A 101 13.03 -33.14 13.32
C LEU A 101 13.21 -34.44 12.54
N THR A 102 13.23 -34.37 11.21
CA THR A 102 13.48 -35.54 10.34
C THR A 102 14.89 -36.07 10.56
N GLN A 103 15.88 -35.18 10.61
CA GLN A 103 17.26 -35.55 10.87
C GLN A 103 17.43 -36.16 12.26
N LYS A 104 16.87 -35.55 13.30
CA LYS A 104 16.92 -36.09 14.67
C LYS A 104 16.28 -37.47 14.78
N ARG A 105 15.14 -37.70 14.10
CA ARG A 105 14.51 -39.03 14.04
C ARG A 105 15.38 -40.06 13.31
N ARG A 106 16.01 -39.68 12.19
CA ARG A 106 16.91 -40.56 11.45
C ARG A 106 18.15 -40.94 12.26
N GLU A 107 18.77 -39.97 12.93
CA GLU A 107 19.93 -40.21 13.80
C GLU A 107 19.58 -41.14 14.97
N GLN A 108 18.41 -40.95 15.58
CA GLN A 108 17.95 -41.84 16.64
C GLN A 108 17.70 -43.27 16.13
N GLN A 109 16.99 -43.42 15.01
CA GLN A 109 16.76 -44.74 14.40
C GLN A 109 18.06 -45.43 13.97
N ALA A 110 19.04 -44.68 13.47
CA ALA A 110 20.35 -45.21 13.11
C ALA A 110 21.10 -45.74 14.35
N ARG A 111 21.12 -44.96 15.45
CA ARG A 111 21.73 -45.38 16.72
C ARG A 111 21.03 -46.60 17.34
N GLU A 112 19.70 -46.66 17.27
CA GLU A 112 18.93 -47.82 17.75
C GLU A 112 19.22 -49.07 16.91
N LYS A 113 19.29 -48.95 15.58
CA LYS A 113 19.67 -50.05 14.69
C LYS A 113 21.09 -50.53 14.96
N GLU A 114 22.06 -49.62 15.08
CA GLU A 114 23.46 -49.95 15.39
C GLU A 114 23.58 -50.69 16.73
N ARG A 115 22.88 -50.22 17.77
CA ARG A 115 22.79 -50.93 19.05
C ARG A 115 22.18 -52.32 18.91
N SER A 116 21.06 -52.44 18.20
CA SER A 116 20.41 -53.75 18.01
C SER A 116 21.30 -54.74 17.25
N LEU A 117 22.07 -54.28 16.27
CA LEU A 117 23.02 -55.10 15.52
C LEU A 117 24.20 -55.53 16.39
N ALA A 118 24.75 -54.61 17.19
CA ALA A 118 25.81 -54.92 18.16
C ALA A 118 25.34 -55.94 19.22
N ASP A 119 24.10 -55.82 19.70
CA ASP A 119 23.50 -56.77 20.63
C ASP A 119 23.30 -58.17 19.98
N THR A 120 22.86 -58.22 18.71
CA THR A 120 22.76 -59.50 17.98
C THR A 120 24.11 -60.15 17.71
N ASP A 121 25.12 -59.36 17.35
CA ASP A 121 26.48 -59.84 17.10
C ASP A 121 27.12 -60.34 18.41
N ALA A 122 26.92 -59.62 19.52
CA ALA A 122 27.36 -60.05 20.85
C ALA A 122 26.66 -61.35 21.29
N ALA A 123 25.35 -61.48 21.05
CA ALA A 123 24.60 -62.70 21.34
C ALA A 123 25.10 -63.89 20.50
N PHE A 124 25.37 -63.67 19.20
CA PHE A 124 25.92 -64.69 18.31
C PHE A 124 27.33 -65.15 18.74
N MET A 125 28.21 -64.21 19.10
CA MET A 125 29.55 -64.51 19.64
C MET A 125 29.48 -65.29 20.97
N GLN A 126 28.58 -64.92 21.87
CA GLN A 126 28.39 -65.63 23.15
C GLN A 126 27.85 -67.05 22.94
N GLN A 127 27.04 -67.28 21.91
CA GLN A 127 26.52 -68.60 21.57
C GLN A 127 27.60 -69.52 20.99
N GLN A 128 28.56 -68.96 20.23
CA GLN A 128 29.71 -69.69 19.68
C GLN A 128 30.74 -70.08 20.77
N GLN A 129 30.90 -69.26 21.81
CA GLN A 129 31.73 -69.63 22.97
C GLN A 129 31.06 -70.66 23.90
N ARG A 130 29.73 -70.78 23.87
CA ARG A 130 28.96 -71.75 24.67
C ARG A 130 28.96 -73.18 24.11
N SER A 131 29.37 -73.41 22.86
CA SER A 131 29.49 -74.78 22.33
C SER A 131 30.69 -75.57 22.88
N GLU A 132 31.68 -74.91 23.48
CA GLU A 132 32.84 -75.56 24.12
C GLU A 132 32.83 -75.48 25.66
N ALA A 133 31.86 -74.78 26.27
CA ALA A 133 31.80 -74.60 27.71
C ALA A 133 30.89 -75.65 28.39
N PRO A 134 31.28 -76.23 29.55
CA PRO A 134 30.50 -77.25 30.24
C PRO A 134 29.13 -76.70 30.66
N ARG A 135 28.06 -77.40 30.24
CA ARG A 135 26.68 -76.98 30.49
C ARG A 135 26.36 -77.05 31.98
N PHE A 136 25.76 -75.97 32.46
CA PHE A 136 25.53 -75.71 33.86
C PHE A 136 24.03 -75.53 34.12
N THR A 137 23.35 -76.46 34.80
CA THR A 137 21.95 -76.27 35.21
C THR A 137 21.94 -75.70 36.63
N GLY A 138 21.40 -74.48 36.79
CA GLY A 138 21.38 -73.65 38.02
C GLY A 138 21.64 -74.39 39.34
N GLY A 139 22.76 -74.07 40.02
CA GLY A 139 23.20 -74.73 41.26
C GLY A 139 24.71 -75.03 41.44
N GLY A 140 25.67 -74.32 40.85
CA GLY A 140 27.13 -74.60 40.98
C GLY A 140 27.76 -75.93 40.44
N PHE A 141 27.01 -77.00 40.06
CA PHE A 141 27.53 -78.23 39.40
C PHE A 141 27.47 -78.36 37.84
N PRO A 142 28.61 -78.57 37.13
CA PRO A 142 28.65 -78.77 35.68
C PRO A 142 28.25 -80.19 35.25
N LEU A 143 27.49 -80.32 34.16
CA LEU A 143 27.11 -81.58 33.51
C LEU A 143 28.21 -82.03 32.54
N SER A 144 29.26 -82.68 33.04
CA SER A 144 30.27 -83.35 32.21
C SER A 144 30.37 -84.82 32.60
N HIS A 145 30.47 -85.67 31.58
CA HIS A 145 30.30 -87.13 31.58
C HIS A 145 31.02 -87.87 32.72
N ALA A 146 30.30 -88.78 33.40
CA ALA A 146 30.88 -89.76 34.31
C ALA A 146 31.72 -90.80 33.54
N PRO A 147 32.91 -91.20 34.02
CA PRO A 147 33.68 -92.27 33.40
C PRO A 147 33.01 -93.62 33.67
N LYS A 148 32.85 -94.43 32.62
CA LYS A 148 32.41 -95.81 32.73
C LYS A 148 33.47 -96.61 33.48
N ILE A 149 33.10 -97.21 34.60
CA ILE A 149 33.91 -98.19 35.31
C ILE A 149 33.75 -99.52 34.55
N THR A 150 34.80 -99.94 33.85
CA THR A 150 34.93 -101.29 33.31
C THR A 150 35.24 -102.25 34.47
N ALA A 151 34.49 -103.35 34.53
CA ALA A 151 34.68 -104.45 35.47
C ALA A 151 35.89 -105.33 35.11
#